data_AF-A0AAU8LZN1-F1
#
_entry.id   AF-A0AAU8LZN1-F1
#
_cell.length_a   1.000
_cell.length_b   1.000
_cell.length_c   1.000
_cell.angle_alpha   90.00
_cell.angle_beta   90.00
_cell.angle_gamma   90.00
#
_symmetry.space_group_name_H-M   'P 1'
#
loop_
_entity.id
_entity.type
_entity.pdbx_description
1 polymer ?
#
loop_
_entity_poly.entity_id
_entity_poly.type
_entity_poly.pdbx_seq_one_letter_code
_entity_poly.pdbx_strand_id
1 'polypeptide(L)' 'MGLEYKITFEVPDDYDPSSVIKKLPSPISSNMTEIYNYSVEEDGFYFLDNLVDQIVAAYAMKLLIDESLAYSESIKIQKL' A
#
# COMPACT_ATOMS: atom_id res chain seq x y z
N MET A 1 -11.01 -13.58 6.11
CA MET A 1 -9.56 -13.62 5.85
C MET A 1 -9.29 -12.62 4.74
N GLY A 2 -8.40 -11.66 4.96
CA GLY A 2 -8.05 -10.64 3.97
C GLY A 2 -7.10 -11.18 2.91
N LEU A 3 -6.65 -10.29 2.02
CA LEU A 3 -5.61 -10.56 1.05
C LEU A 3 -4.38 -9.73 1.39
N GLU A 4 -3.25 -10.41 1.55
CA GLU A 4 -1.99 -9.79 1.96
C GLU A 4 -1.03 -9.73 0.78
N TYR A 5 -0.36 -8.59 0.65
CA TYR A 5 0.56 -8.33 -0.44
C TYR A 5 1.85 -7.68 0.09
N LYS A 6 2.97 -8.15 -0.43
CA LYS A 6 4.26 -7.49 -0.31
C LYS A 6 4.59 -6.80 -1.63
N ILE A 7 4.90 -5.52 -1.57
CA ILE A 7 5.37 -4.69 -2.67
C ILE A 7 6.83 -4.35 -2.39
N THR A 8 7.75 -4.93 -3.16
CA THR A 8 9.20 -4.72 -3.02
C THR A 8 9.72 -3.89 -4.19
N PHE A 9 10.57 -2.90 -3.90
CA PHE A 9 11.23 -2.05 -4.89
C PHE A 9 12.60 -1.57 -4.40
N GLU A 10 13.39 -0.96 -5.28
CA GLU A 10 14.66 -0.33 -4.89
C GLU A 10 14.38 0.97 -4.12
N VAL A 11 14.30 0.87 -2.79
CA VAL A 11 14.02 2.01 -1.90
C VAL A 11 15.28 2.88 -1.77
N PRO A 12 15.22 4.18 -2.13
CA PRO A 12 16.35 5.10 -1.92
C PRO A 12 16.69 5.27 -0.43
N ASP A 13 17.97 5.51 -0.10
CA ASP A 13 18.43 5.66 1.30
C ASP A 13 17.73 6.79 2.07
N ASP A 14 17.37 7.89 1.38
CA ASP A 14 16.68 9.06 1.95
C ASP A 14 15.17 9.07 1.65
N TYR A 15 14.56 7.90 1.43
CA TYR A 15 13.15 7.80 1.08
C TYR A 15 12.21 8.24 2.21
N ASP A 16 11.31 9.19 1.92
CA ASP A 16 10.24 9.63 2.83
C ASP A 16 8.85 9.17 2.35
N PRO A 17 8.22 8.19 3.02
CA PRO A 17 6.89 7.69 2.65
C PRO A 17 5.76 8.67 3.03
N SER A 18 6.03 9.76 3.75
CA SER A 18 5.00 10.69 4.22
C SER A 18 4.16 11.26 3.08
N SER A 19 4.74 11.43 1.90
CA SER A 19 4.09 11.99 0.72
C SER A 19 3.01 11.07 0.15
N VAL A 20 3.24 9.76 0.10
CA VAL A 20 2.22 8.78 -0.33
C VAL A 20 1.21 8.54 0.79
N ILE A 21 1.65 8.44 2.04
CA ILE A 21 0.78 8.18 3.20
C ILE A 21 -0.32 9.24 3.31
N LYS A 22 0.01 10.52 3.13
CA LYS A 22 -0.97 11.62 3.18
C LYS A 22 -2.00 11.59 2.06
N LYS A 23 -1.74 10.87 0.97
CA LYS A 23 -2.65 10.73 -0.18
C LYS A 23 -3.57 9.51 -0.07
N LEU A 24 -3.26 8.58 0.85
CA LEU A 24 -4.05 7.39 1.04
C LEU A 24 -5.48 7.75 1.47
N PRO A 25 -6.51 7.08 0.92
CA PRO A 25 -7.88 7.26 1.38
C PRO A 25 -8.03 6.84 2.86
N SER A 26 -9.18 7.11 3.48
CA SER A 26 -9.43 6.61 4.84
C SER A 26 -9.39 5.08 4.84
N PRO A 27 -8.58 4.43 5.70
CA PRO A 27 -8.58 2.97 5.83
C PRO A 27 -9.79 2.46 6.60
N ILE A 28 -10.63 3.35 7.15
CA ILE A 28 -11.82 2.99 7.91
C ILE A 28 -13.07 3.38 7.12
N SER A 29 -13.96 2.41 6.92
CA SER A 29 -15.29 2.60 6.33
C SER A 29 -16.24 3.37 7.25
N SER A 30 -17.35 3.87 6.71
CA SER A 30 -18.39 4.58 7.49
C SER A 30 -18.95 3.78 8.67
N ASN A 31 -18.87 2.45 8.62
CA ASN A 31 -19.32 1.55 9.69
C ASN A 31 -18.19 1.20 10.69
N MET A 32 -17.12 2.00 10.75
CA MET A 32 -15.96 1.77 11.61
C MET A 32 -15.28 0.41 11.39
N THR A 33 -15.39 -0.14 10.18
CA THR A 33 -14.70 -1.38 9.79
C THR A 33 -13.48 -1.03 8.96
N GLU A 34 -12.34 -1.65 9.28
CA GLU A 34 -11.09 -1.46 8.54
C GLU A 34 -11.20 -2.05 7.13
N ILE A 35 -11.01 -1.19 6.13
CA ILE A 35 -11.03 -1.52 4.71
C ILE A 35 -9.71 -2.16 4.28
N TYR A 36 -8.60 -1.55 4.70
CA TYR A 36 -7.26 -2.02 4.43
C TYR A 36 -6.32 -1.55 5.54
N ASN A 37 -5.14 -2.18 5.62
CA ASN A 37 -4.04 -1.74 6.46
C ASN A 37 -2.73 -1.80 5.67
N TYR A 38 -1.70 -1.11 6.13
CA TYR A 38 -0.40 -1.09 5.47
C TYR A 38 0.72 -0.83 6.48
N SER A 39 1.93 -1.26 6.13
CA SER A 39 3.16 -0.86 6.81
C SER A 39 4.22 -0.48 5.79
N VAL A 40 5.07 0.46 6.18
CA VAL A 40 6.30 0.78 5.44
C VAL A 40 7.40 -0.13 6.00
N GLU A 41 8.09 -0.83 5.11
CA GLU A 41 9.13 -1.79 5.44
C GLU A 41 10.43 -1.39 4.72
N GLU A 42 11.57 -1.92 5.15
CA GLU A 42 12.89 -1.50 4.64
C GLU A 42 13.02 -1.68 3.11
N ASP A 43 12.40 -2.74 2.56
CA ASP A 43 12.42 -3.07 1.14
C ASP A 43 11.11 -2.71 0.40
N GLY A 44 10.22 -1.95 1.02
CA GLY A 44 9.04 -1.38 0.35
C GLY A 44 7.80 -1.30 1.23
N PHE A 45 6.69 -1.88 0.79
CA PHE A 45 5.39 -1.79 1.47
C PHE A 45 4.77 -3.16 1.69
N TYR A 46 4.12 -3.34 2.83
CA TYR A 46 3.13 -4.39 3.05
C TYR A 46 1.73 -3.78 2.98
N PHE A 47 0.80 -4.52 2.39
CA PHE A 47 -0.59 -4.12 2.21
C PHE A 47 -1.54 -5.26 2.52
N LEU A 48 -2.56 -4.99 3.35
CA LEU A 48 -3.64 -5.90 3.70
C LEU A 48 -4.96 -5.34 3.18
N ASP A 49 -5.65 -6.08 2.31
CA ASP A 49 -7.04 -5.82 1.91
C ASP A 49 -7.99 -6.66 2.77
N ASN A 50 -8.83 -6.02 3.59
CA ASN A 50 -9.81 -6.70 4.44
C ASN A 50 -11.12 -7.06 3.69
N LEU A 51 -11.20 -6.75 2.39
CA LEU A 51 -12.32 -7.07 1.49
C LEU A 51 -13.64 -6.37 1.87
N VAL A 52 -13.55 -5.22 2.55
CA VAL A 52 -14.73 -4.44 2.99
C VAL A 52 -15.20 -3.46 1.93
N ASP A 53 -14.27 -2.70 1.35
CA ASP A 53 -14.51 -1.78 0.23
C ASP A 53 -13.36 -1.92 -0.77
N GLN A 54 -13.57 -2.76 -1.76
CA GLN A 54 -12.54 -3.10 -2.75
C GLN A 54 -12.15 -1.91 -3.63
N ILE A 55 -13.01 -0.90 -3.79
CA ILE A 55 -12.69 0.28 -4.59
C ILE A 55 -11.68 1.12 -3.83
N VAL A 56 -11.93 1.36 -2.54
CA VAL A 56 -11.01 2.11 -1.67
C VAL A 56 -9.70 1.35 -1.49
N ALA A 57 -9.74 0.04 -1.21
CA ALA A 57 -8.55 -0.79 -1.07
C ALA A 57 -7.71 -0.83 -2.36
N ALA A 58 -8.33 -1.06 -3.52
CA ALA A 58 -7.62 -1.06 -4.80
C ALA A 58 -7.00 0.31 -5.12
N TYR A 59 -7.67 1.40 -4.76
CA TYR A 59 -7.12 2.74 -4.95
C TYR A 59 -5.91 2.99 -4.04
N ALA A 60 -5.96 2.57 -2.78
CA ALA A 60 -4.82 2.64 -1.86
C ALA A 60 -3.63 1.80 -2.37
N MET A 61 -3.88 0.56 -2.82
CA MET A 61 -2.85 -0.30 -3.41
C MET A 61 -2.22 0.34 -4.64
N LYS A 62 -3.03 0.94 -5.52
CA LYS A 62 -2.54 1.66 -6.70
C LYS A 62 -1.60 2.80 -6.31
N LEU A 63 -1.92 3.58 -5.28
CA LEU A 63 -1.06 4.68 -4.82
C LEU A 63 0.32 4.18 -4.35
N LEU A 64 0.36 3.05 -3.63
CA LEU A 64 1.62 2.45 -3.20
C LEU A 64 2.44 1.93 -4.40
N ILE A 65 1.77 1.30 -5.38
CA ILE A 65 2.42 0.82 -6.62
C ILE A 65 2.99 1.99 -7.42
N ASP A 66 2.20 3.04 -7.63
CA ASP A 66 2.63 4.23 -8.40
C ASP A 66 3.80 4.92 -7.70
N GLU A 67 3.77 5.01 -6.36
CA GLU A 67 4.88 5.56 -5.57
C GLU A 67 6.14 4.70 -5.73
N SER A 68 6.04 3.37 -5.59
CA SER A 68 7.20 2.48 -5.78
C SER A 68 7.79 2.59 -7.20
N LEU A 69 6.94 2.71 -8.22
CA LEU A 69 7.38 2.90 -9.62
C LEU A 69 7.94 4.30 -9.91
N ALA A 70 7.71 5.28 -9.03
CA ALA A 70 8.33 6.59 -9.17
C ALA A 70 9.83 6.58 -8.83
N TYR A 71 10.29 5.59 -8.05
CA TYR A 71 11.70 5.46 -7.63
C TYR A 71 12.42 4.27 -8.27
N SER A 72 11.69 3.30 -8.83
CA SER A 72 12.26 2.11 -9.44
C SER A 72 11.60 1.81 -10.79
N GLU A 73 12.38 1.38 -11.77
CA GLU A 73 11.86 1.01 -13.10
C GLU A 73 10.92 -0.21 -13.06
N SER A 74 11.07 -1.05 -12.03
CA SER A 74 10.22 -2.22 -11.81
C SER A 74 9.99 -2.48 -10.33
N ILE A 75 8.91 -3.20 -10.04
CA ILE A 75 8.55 -3.61 -8.68
C ILE A 75 8.17 -5.08 -8.68
N LYS A 76 8.29 -5.72 -7.52
CA LYS A 76 7.79 -7.08 -7.29
C LYS A 76 6.57 -7.01 -6.38
N ILE A 77 5.45 -7.58 -6.83
CA ILE A 77 4.26 -7.77 -5.99
C ILE A 77 4.10 -9.28 -5.72
N GLN A 78 4.03 -9.65 -4.46
CA GLN A 78 3.85 -11.03 -4.02
C GLN A 78 2.63 -11.11 -3.10
N LYS A 79 1.72 -12.05 -3.37
CA LYS A 79 0.66 -12.41 -2.43
C LYS A 79 1.25 -13.28 -1.31
N LEU A 80 0.89 -13.01 -0.07
CA LEU A 80 1.30 -13.76 1.12
C LEU A 80 0.22 -14.76 1.56
#